data_AF-A0A8J7Z6F7-F1
#
_entry.id   AF-A0A8J7Z6F7-F1
#
_cell.length_a   1.000
_cell.length_b   1.000
_cell.length_c   1.000
_cell.angle_alpha   90.00
_cell.angle_beta   90.00
_cell.angle_gamma   90.00
#
_symmetry.space_group_name_H-M   'P 1'
#
loop_
_entity.id
_entity.type
_entity.pdbx_description
1 polymer ?
#
loop_
_entity_poly.entity_id
_entity_poly.type
_entity_poly.pdbx_seq_one_letter_code
_entity_poly.pdbx_strand_id
1 'polypeptide(L)'
;MTTESNNLSDFLLQVTQATTYKQLQTAYSRVTKEFDDIISKDQKGRTTSFVQRYRVLDNLAKEILKRDPNGNIPSEEDVAIFSEMVILRDVCKKRLEIAK
;
A
#
# COMPACT_ATOMS: atom_id res chain seq x y z
N MET A 1 8.09 15.70 -22.08
CA MET A 1 7.01 14.97 -21.38
C MET A 1 7.68 13.85 -20.60
N THR A 2 7.95 14.07 -19.32
CA THR A 2 8.53 13.06 -18.44
C THR A 2 7.45 12.06 -18.08
N THR A 3 7.53 10.88 -18.68
CA THR A 3 6.76 9.70 -18.31
C THR A 3 7.06 9.41 -16.85
N GLU A 4 6.13 9.73 -15.94
CA GLU A 4 6.18 9.28 -14.55
C GLU A 4 6.01 7.75 -14.54
N SER A 5 7.09 7.03 -14.84
CA SER A 5 7.20 5.62 -14.47
C SER A 5 7.34 5.59 -12.96
N ASN A 6 6.21 5.65 -12.25
CA ASN A 6 6.13 5.20 -10.86
C ASN A 6 6.39 3.69 -10.86
N ASN A 7 7.66 3.30 -11.01
CA ASN A 7 8.09 1.92 -10.95
C ASN A 7 7.76 1.42 -9.54
N LEU A 8 7.05 0.29 -9.45
CA LEU A 8 6.80 -0.47 -8.21
C LEU A 8 8.04 -0.51 -7.30
N SER A 9 9.22 -0.67 -7.92
CA SER A 9 10.51 -0.66 -7.24
C SER A 9 10.75 0.61 -6.42
N ASP A 10 10.41 1.79 -6.92
CA ASP A 10 10.74 3.06 -6.27
C ASP A 10 9.81 3.34 -5.09
N PHE A 11 8.52 3.04 -5.23
CA PHE A 11 7.57 3.26 -4.13
C PHE A 11 7.70 2.19 -3.03
N LEU A 12 7.94 0.93 -3.40
CA LEU A 12 8.25 -0.11 -2.43
C LEU A 12 9.56 0.24 -1.69
N LEU A 13 10.58 0.71 -2.41
CA LEU A 13 11.85 1.14 -1.80
C LEU A 13 11.63 2.27 -0.79
N GLN A 14 10.83 3.28 -1.13
CA GLN A 14 10.48 4.38 -0.21
C GLN A 14 9.83 3.88 1.09
N VAL A 15 8.94 2.88 1.00
CA VAL A 15 8.31 2.28 2.18
C VAL A 15 9.33 1.48 2.99
N THR A 16 10.16 0.66 2.35
CA THR A 16 11.18 -0.15 3.03
C THR A 16 12.26 0.69 3.73
N GLN A 17 12.49 1.91 3.25
CA GLN A 17 13.47 2.86 3.81
C GLN A 17 12.83 3.88 4.77
N ALA A 18 11.56 3.70 5.15
CA ALA A 18 10.89 4.62 6.05
C ALA A 18 11.58 4.63 7.43
N THR A 19 12.08 5.80 7.82
CA THR A 19 12.69 6.04 9.13
C THR A 19 11.74 6.70 10.11
N THR A 20 10.52 7.05 9.66
CA THR A 20 9.49 7.70 10.48
C THR A 20 8.10 7.15 10.17
N TYR A 21 7.22 7.13 11.18
CA TYR A 21 5.80 6.82 10.97
C TYR A 21 5.09 7.82 10.04
N LYS A 22 5.59 9.05 9.91
CA LYS A 22 5.05 10.03 8.95
C LYS A 22 5.25 9.59 7.49
N GLN A 23 6.38 8.97 7.18
CA GLN A 23 6.61 8.39 5.84
C GLN A 23 5.68 7.20 5.60
N LEU A 24 5.51 6.32 6.60
CA LEU A 24 4.54 5.22 6.52
C LEU A 24 3.09 5.72 6.38
N GLN A 25 2.70 6.78 7.09
CA GLN A 25 1.38 7.39 6.98
C GLN A 25 1.13 7.97 5.59
N THR A 26 2.15 8.57 4.98
CA THR A 26 2.08 9.08 3.61
C THR A 26 1.88 7.94 2.62
N ALA A 27 2.65 6.85 2.77
CA ALA A 27 2.52 5.66 1.94
C ALA A 27 1.14 5.01 2.12
N TYR A 28 0.68 4.86 3.35
CA TYR A 28 -0.63 4.34 3.72
C TYR A 28 -1.77 5.11 3.07
N SER A 29 -1.75 6.43 3.14
CA SER A 29 -2.78 7.29 2.55
C SER A 29 -2.85 7.11 1.03
N ARG A 30 -1.70 7.01 0.37
CA ARG A 30 -1.62 6.74 -1.08
C ARG A 30 -2.17 5.35 -1.42
N VAL A 31 -1.70 4.31 -0.72
CA VAL A 31 -2.12 2.92 -0.98
C VAL A 31 -3.62 2.75 -0.75
N THR A 32 -4.16 3.35 0.31
CA THR A 32 -5.59 3.26 0.65
C THR A 32 -6.46 3.85 -0.46
N LYS A 33 -6.13 5.06 -0.92
CA LYS A 33 -6.83 5.70 -2.04
C LYS A 33 -6.76 4.84 -3.32
N GLU A 34 -5.59 4.27 -3.60
CA GLU A 34 -5.42 3.40 -4.76
C GLU A 34 -6.21 2.09 -4.64
N PHE A 35 -6.40 1.56 -3.42
CA PHE A 35 -7.27 0.40 -3.18
C PHE A 35 -8.76 0.72 -3.35
N ASP A 36 -9.23 1.89 -2.95
CA ASP A 36 -10.59 2.33 -3.22
C ASP A 36 -10.86 2.43 -4.73
N ASP A 37 -9.87 2.95 -5.48
CA ASP A 37 -9.90 2.96 -6.94
C ASP A 37 -9.89 1.55 -7.55
N ILE A 38 -9.13 0.61 -6.99
CA ILE A 38 -9.12 -0.79 -7.43
C ILE A 38 -10.49 -1.43 -7.22
N ILE A 39 -11.07 -1.25 -6.03
CA ILE A 39 -12.37 -1.83 -5.66
C ILE A 39 -13.48 -1.29 -6.58
N SER A 40 -13.47 0.01 -6.87
CA SER A 40 -14.47 0.60 -7.77
C SER A 40 -14.33 0.13 -9.22
N LYS A 41 -13.12 -0.21 -9.67
CA LYS A 41 -12.85 -0.70 -11.05
C LYS A 41 -13.05 -2.19 -11.21
N ASP A 42 -12.98 -2.98 -10.14
CA ASP A 42 -13.04 -4.44 -10.21
C ASP A 42 -14.47 -4.99 -10.27
N GLN A 43 -15.18 -4.71 -11.36
CA GLN A 43 -16.55 -5.18 -11.60
C GLN A 43 -16.68 -6.72 -11.71
N LYS A 44 -15.56 -7.43 -11.95
CA LYS A 44 -15.54 -8.88 -12.17
C LYS A 44 -14.97 -9.67 -10.99
N GLY A 45 -14.68 -9.03 -9.86
CA GLY A 45 -14.16 -9.69 -8.65
C GLY A 45 -12.79 -10.36 -8.82
N ARG A 46 -11.93 -9.84 -9.70
CA ARG A 46 -10.61 -10.41 -10.01
C ARG A 46 -9.56 -10.14 -8.91
N THR A 47 -9.83 -9.19 -8.04
CA THR A 47 -8.94 -8.75 -6.96
C THR A 47 -9.47 -9.09 -5.57
N THR A 48 -10.62 -9.79 -5.46
CA THR A 48 -11.34 -10.01 -4.18
C THR A 48 -10.47 -10.61 -3.07
N SER A 49 -9.68 -11.64 -3.35
CA SER A 49 -8.81 -12.25 -2.33
C SER A 49 -7.69 -11.31 -1.86
N PHE A 50 -7.11 -10.53 -2.78
CA PHE A 50 -6.10 -9.53 -2.47
C PHE A 50 -6.69 -8.36 -1.67
N VAL A 51 -7.91 -7.93 -2.01
CA VAL A 51 -8.65 -6.90 -1.26
C VAL A 51 -8.99 -7.39 0.16
N GLN A 52 -9.35 -8.66 0.33
CA GLN A 52 -9.56 -9.24 1.67
C GLN A 52 -8.29 -9.21 2.51
N ARG A 53 -7.14 -9.61 1.94
CA ARG A 53 -5.84 -9.50 2.63
C ARG A 53 -5.49 -8.06 2.95
N TYR A 54 -5.70 -7.14 2.00
CA TYR A 54 -5.50 -5.71 2.22
C TYR A 54 -6.32 -5.19 3.41
N ARG A 55 -7.60 -5.58 3.57
CA ARG A 55 -8.42 -5.15 4.72
C ARG A 55 -7.87 -5.60 6.06
N VAL A 56 -7.25 -6.78 6.13
CA VAL A 56 -6.56 -7.25 7.35
C VAL A 56 -5.37 -6.35 7.65
N LEU A 57 -4.54 -6.06 6.63
CA LEU A 57 -3.38 -5.19 6.77
C LEU A 57 -3.76 -3.74 7.07
N ASP A 58 -4.87 -3.24 6.50
CA ASP A 58 -5.40 -1.90 6.74
C ASP A 58 -5.75 -1.69 8.22
N ASN A 59 -6.38 -2.69 8.85
CA ASN A 59 -6.64 -2.63 10.28
C ASN A 59 -5.34 -2.61 11.10
N LEU A 60 -4.37 -3.45 10.75
CA LEU A 60 -3.06 -3.45 11.43
C LEU A 60 -2.33 -2.11 11.24
N ALA A 61 -2.29 -1.59 10.02
CA ALA A 61 -1.69 -0.31 9.69
C ALA A 61 -2.34 0.85 10.47
N LYS A 62 -3.67 0.87 10.60
CA LYS A 62 -4.38 1.86 11.44
C LYS A 62 -3.95 1.79 12.89
N GLU A 63 -3.81 0.58 13.45
CA GLU A 63 -3.34 0.41 14.83
C GLU A 63 -1.87 0.84 14.99
N ILE A 64 -1.02 0.55 14.01
CA ILE A 64 0.39 0.98 14.00
C ILE A 64 0.49 2.51 13.96
N LEU A 65 -0.25 3.16 13.07
CA LEU A 65 -0.21 4.63 12.93
C LEU A 65 -0.78 5.38 14.14
N LYS A 66 -1.56 4.71 15.00
CA LYS A 66 -2.01 5.26 16.29
C LYS A 66 -0.94 5.20 17.38
N ARG A 67 0.05 4.31 17.26
CA ARG A 67 1.01 4.02 18.35
C ARG A 67 2.00 5.15 18.59
N ASP A 68 2.41 5.90 17.56
CA ASP A 68 3.21 7.12 17.76
C ASP A 68 3.35 7.99 16.49
N PRO A 69 2.75 9.20 16.44
CA PRO A 69 2.93 10.13 15.32
C PRO A 69 4.22 10.99 15.42
N ASN A 70 5.00 10.91 16.52
CA ASN A 70 5.92 11.97 16.93
C ASN A 70 7.43 11.65 16.89
N GLY A 71 7.87 10.55 16.29
CA GLY A 71 9.28 10.44 15.85
C GLY A 71 10.03 9.14 16.16
N ASN A 72 9.36 8.10 16.65
CA ASN A 72 9.99 6.78 16.70
C ASN A 72 10.21 6.19 15.29
N ILE A 73 11.33 5.48 15.14
CA ILE A 73 11.63 4.69 13.95
C ILE A 73 10.65 3.51 13.92
N PRO A 74 9.97 3.24 12.79
CA PRO A 74 9.11 2.08 12.66
C PRO A 74 9.90 0.78 12.85
N SER A 75 9.29 -0.23 13.46
CA SER A 75 9.91 -1.55 13.51
C SER A 75 9.97 -2.20 12.11
N GLU A 76 10.82 -3.20 11.95
CA GLU A 76 10.88 -3.99 10.71
C GLU A 76 9.52 -4.64 10.37
N GLU A 77 8.77 -5.06 11.40
CA GLU A 77 7.43 -5.63 11.24
C GLU A 77 6.43 -4.57 10.74
N ASP A 78 6.49 -3.34 11.28
CA ASP A 78 5.66 -2.25 10.81
C ASP A 78 5.94 -1.99 9.32
N VAL A 79 7.21 -1.83 8.95
CA VAL A 79 7.64 -1.62 7.57
C VAL A 79 7.14 -2.75 6.67
N ALA A 80 7.28 -4.00 7.09
CA ALA A 80 6.84 -5.16 6.32
C ALA A 80 5.32 -5.14 6.04
N ILE A 81 4.51 -4.72 7.00
CA ILE A 81 3.05 -4.59 6.82
C ILE A 81 2.73 -3.57 5.72
N PHE A 82 3.33 -2.36 5.77
CA PHE A 82 3.10 -1.36 4.73
C PHE A 82 3.65 -1.81 3.37
N SER A 83 4.81 -2.48 3.34
CA SER A 83 5.39 -3.04 2.11
C SER A 83 4.46 -4.09 1.48
N GLU A 84 3.85 -4.96 2.27
CA GLU A 84 2.89 -5.94 1.75
C GLU A 84 1.67 -5.25 1.14
N MET A 85 1.16 -4.19 1.77
CA MET A 85 0.06 -3.40 1.20
C MET A 85 0.41 -2.81 -0.17
N VAL A 86 1.65 -2.32 -0.35
CA VAL A 86 2.14 -1.83 -1.66
C VAL A 86 2.16 -2.94 -2.70
N ILE A 87 2.70 -4.11 -2.33
CA ILE A 87 2.77 -5.27 -3.24
C ILE A 87 1.37 -5.70 -3.66
N LEU A 88 0.43 -5.81 -2.73
CA LEU A 88 -0.96 -6.19 -3.03
C LEU A 88 -1.63 -5.19 -3.96
N ARG A 89 -1.42 -3.88 -3.74
CA ARG A 89 -1.91 -2.83 -4.62
C ARG A 89 -1.44 -3.06 -6.05
N ASP A 90 -0.16 -3.37 -6.25
CA ASP A 90 0.41 -3.53 -7.59
C ASP A 90 -0.02 -4.82 -8.27
N VAL A 91 -0.15 -5.91 -7.50
CA VAL A 91 -0.77 -7.14 -7.99
C VAL A 91 -2.19 -6.86 -8.49
N CYS A 92 -2.98 -6.10 -7.72
CA CYS A 92 -4.34 -5.74 -8.11
C CYS A 92 -4.38 -4.88 -9.39
N LYS A 93 -3.54 -3.83 -9.48
CA LYS A 93 -3.42 -3.00 -10.69
C LYS A 93 -3.11 -3.86 -11.92
N LYS A 94 -2.12 -4.74 -11.81
CA LYS A 94 -1.71 -5.62 -12.92
C LYS A 94 -2.80 -6.60 -13.34
N ARG A 95 -3.58 -7.13 -12.39
CA ARG A 95 -4.76 -7.98 -12.68
C ARG A 95 -5.84 -7.22 -13.44
N LEU A 96 -6.02 -5.93 -13.17
CA LEU A 96 -6.98 -5.07 -13.87
C LEU A 96 -6.48 -4.57 -15.24
N GLU A 97 -5.17 -4.55 -15.47
CA GLU A 97 -4.57 -4.18 -16.77
C GLU A 97 -4.63 -5.32 -17.79
N ILE A 98 -4.26 -6.55 -17.40
CA ILE A 98 -4.34 -7.77 -18.26
C ILE A 98 -5.79 -8.03 -18.76
N ALA A 99 -6.74 -7.41 -18.07
CA ALA A 99 -8.16 -7.57 -18.23
C ALA A 99 -8.83 -6.63 -19.26
N LYS A 100 -8.09 -5.63 -19.75
CA LYS A 100 -8.51 -4.70 -20.81
C LYS A 100 -8.13 -5.25 -22.18
#